data_AF-A0A2G1Y4R9-F1
#
_entry.id   AF-A0A2G1Y4R9-F1
#
_cell.length_a   1.000
_cell.length_b   1.000
_cell.length_c   1.000
_cell.angle_alpha   90.00
_cell.angle_beta   90.00
_cell.angle_gamma   90.00
#
_symmetry.space_group_name_H-M   'P 1'
#
loop_
_entity.id
_entity.type
_entity.pdbx_description
1 polymer ?
#
loop_
_entity_poly.entity_id
_entity_poly.type
_entity_poly.pdbx_seq_one_letter_code
_entity_poly.pdbx_strand_id
1 'polypeptide(L)'
;MNTLSFLEFLASIIDSLAWPVLVGFIVFLLRSPAAKLLDRLSRFKYKDLEAEFRDKLEVLKASSETELASENSVDPSANSISLQELADVSPRAAIMEAWIKIERATENYLVSSGLEKKYSYQGLRRLPNSYKAPIEHILTAYQELRLLRNKAAHASDFELKTSSALEYVQVSNYVVRELEKATK
;
A
#
# COMPACT_ATOMS: atom_id res chain seq x y z
N MET A 1 -9.71 71.48 -17.34
CA MET A 1 -9.45 70.04 -17.16
C MET A 1 -10.64 69.50 -16.39
N ASN A 2 -11.52 68.75 -17.05
CA ASN A 2 -12.86 68.45 -16.53
C ASN A 2 -12.76 67.40 -15.42
N THR A 3 -13.29 67.70 -14.25
CA THR A 3 -13.32 66.80 -13.07
C THR A 3 -14.07 65.49 -13.37
N LEU A 4 -15.03 65.53 -14.29
CA LEU A 4 -15.79 64.36 -14.77
C LEU A 4 -14.92 63.28 -15.42
N SER A 5 -13.97 63.66 -16.29
CA SER A 5 -13.14 62.67 -17.00
C SER A 5 -12.15 61.96 -16.07
N PHE A 6 -11.74 62.62 -14.98
CA PHE A 6 -10.88 62.01 -13.97
C PHE A 6 -11.63 60.95 -13.14
N LEU A 7 -12.90 61.21 -12.81
CA LEU A 7 -13.75 60.25 -12.10
C LEU A 7 -14.05 59.01 -12.96
N GLU A 8 -14.31 59.21 -14.26
CA GLU A 8 -14.53 58.11 -15.21
C GLU A 8 -13.28 57.22 -15.36
N PHE A 9 -12.09 57.82 -15.41
CA PHE A 9 -10.84 57.08 -15.45
C PHE A 9 -10.62 56.24 -14.17
N LEU A 10 -10.87 56.83 -13.00
CA LEU A 10 -10.74 56.13 -11.72
C LEU A 10 -11.74 54.97 -11.61
N ALA A 11 -12.98 55.16 -12.05
CA ALA A 11 -14.00 54.11 -12.08
C ALA A 11 -13.57 52.93 -12.97
N SER A 12 -13.02 53.20 -14.16
CA SER A 12 -12.57 52.16 -15.09
C SER A 12 -11.40 51.31 -14.54
N ILE A 13 -10.51 51.92 -13.76
CA ILE A 13 -9.41 51.22 -13.08
C ILE A 13 -9.99 50.33 -11.97
N ILE A 14 -10.89 50.86 -11.14
CA ILE A 14 -11.50 50.12 -10.04
C ILE A 14 -12.27 48.91 -10.58
N ASP A 15 -13.08 49.08 -11.63
CA ASP A 15 -13.83 47.96 -12.23
C ASP A 15 -12.91 46.86 -12.77
N SER A 16 -11.78 47.25 -13.37
CA SER A 16 -10.80 46.30 -13.92
C SER A 16 -9.98 45.59 -12.83
N LEU A 17 -9.70 46.25 -11.71
CA LEU A 17 -8.90 45.70 -10.61
C LEU A 17 -9.73 45.01 -9.52
N ALA A 18 -11.01 45.32 -9.40
CA ALA A 18 -11.88 44.79 -8.36
C ALA A 18 -11.91 43.26 -8.38
N TRP A 19 -12.08 42.64 -9.56
CA TRP A 19 -12.13 41.19 -9.69
C TRP A 19 -10.79 40.49 -9.36
N PRO A 20 -9.63 40.88 -9.95
CA PRO A 20 -8.34 40.30 -9.59
C PRO A 20 -7.98 40.44 -8.10
N VAL A 21 -8.24 41.63 -7.52
CA VAL A 21 -7.94 41.88 -6.10
C VAL A 21 -8.86 41.06 -5.21
N LEU A 22 -10.15 40.97 -5.53
CA LEU A 22 -11.10 40.17 -4.77
C LEU A 22 -10.74 38.68 -4.79
N VAL A 23 -10.44 38.12 -5.97
CA VAL A 23 -10.03 36.71 -6.11
C VAL A 23 -8.70 36.46 -5.36
N GLY A 24 -7.71 37.33 -5.53
CA GLY A 24 -6.43 37.22 -4.83
C GLY A 24 -6.59 37.27 -3.30
N PHE A 25 -7.45 38.17 -2.81
CA PHE A 25 -7.74 38.31 -1.39
C PHE A 25 -8.46 37.08 -0.83
N ILE A 26 -9.45 36.53 -1.55
CA ILE A 26 -10.14 35.29 -1.19
C ILE A 26 -9.13 34.13 -1.12
N VAL A 27 -8.29 33.94 -2.13
CA VAL A 27 -7.25 32.88 -2.13
C VAL A 27 -6.28 33.08 -0.97
N PHE A 28 -5.85 34.32 -0.69
CA PHE A 28 -4.94 34.62 0.42
C PHE A 28 -5.54 34.29 1.79
N LEU A 29 -6.82 34.59 2.01
CA LEU A 29 -7.57 34.23 3.21
C LEU A 29 -7.79 32.72 3.34
N LEU A 30 -8.15 32.06 2.23
CA LEU A 30 -8.52 30.64 2.23
C LEU A 30 -7.32 29.69 2.20
N ARG A 31 -6.12 30.12 1.76
CA ARG A 31 -4.96 29.22 1.62
C ARG A 31 -4.61 28.48 2.90
N SER A 32 -4.68 29.17 4.04
CA SER A 32 -4.33 28.63 5.36
C SER A 32 -5.38 27.64 5.88
N PRO A 33 -6.69 27.99 5.96
CA PRO A 33 -7.70 27.04 6.36
C PRO A 33 -7.86 25.87 5.38
N ALA A 34 -7.75 26.09 4.07
CA ALA A 34 -7.82 25.01 3.08
C ALA A 34 -6.67 24.00 3.25
N ALA A 35 -5.43 24.47 3.43
CA ALA A 35 -4.29 23.58 3.68
C ALA A 35 -4.47 22.77 4.97
N LYS A 36 -4.98 23.40 6.05
CA LYS A 36 -5.26 22.70 7.32
C LYS A 36 -6.37 21.65 7.18
N LEU A 37 -7.40 21.91 6.38
CA LEU A 37 -8.47 20.94 6.12
C LEU A 37 -7.96 19.76 5.30
N LEU A 38 -7.11 20.01 4.30
CA LEU A 38 -6.47 18.96 3.51
C LEU A 38 -5.55 18.08 4.37
N ASP A 39 -4.75 18.66 5.26
CA ASP A 39 -3.89 17.93 6.20
C ASP A 39 -4.70 17.12 7.23
N ARG A 40 -5.85 17.62 7.70
CA ARG A 40 -6.75 16.84 8.57
C ARG A 40 -7.38 15.67 7.82
N LEU A 41 -7.83 15.89 6.59
CA LEU A 41 -8.45 14.86 5.78
C LEU A 41 -7.44 13.78 5.38
N SER A 42 -6.19 14.17 5.08
CA SER A 42 -5.12 13.21 4.82
C SER A 42 -4.81 12.38 6.07
N ARG A 43 -4.64 13.01 7.24
CA ARG A 43 -4.43 12.32 8.52
C ARG A 43 -5.54 11.36 8.91
N PHE A 44 -6.80 11.71 8.65
CA PHE A 44 -7.92 10.81 8.89
C PHE A 44 -7.86 9.60 7.96
N LYS A 45 -7.69 9.83 6.64
CA LYS A 45 -7.50 8.77 5.65
C LYS A 45 -6.31 7.85 5.99
N TYR A 46 -5.22 8.38 6.55
CA TYR A 46 -4.07 7.58 6.98
C TYR A 46 -4.40 6.64 8.13
N LYS A 47 -5.10 7.13 9.15
CA LYS A 47 -5.51 6.31 10.30
C LYS A 47 -6.46 5.19 9.86
N ASP A 48 -7.37 5.49 8.95
CA ASP A 48 -8.30 4.50 8.41
C ASP A 48 -7.57 3.44 7.57
N LEU A 49 -6.60 3.84 6.73
CA LEU A 49 -5.80 2.90 5.93
C LEU A 49 -4.98 1.98 6.83
N GLU A 50 -4.26 2.54 7.81
CA GLU A 50 -3.45 1.77 8.76
C GLU A 50 -4.32 0.80 9.59
N ALA A 51 -5.50 1.23 10.02
CA ALA A 51 -6.45 0.37 10.71
C ALA A 51 -6.92 -0.78 9.81
N GLU A 52 -7.35 -0.48 8.57
CA GLU A 52 -7.77 -1.51 7.61
C GLU A 52 -6.63 -2.49 7.28
N PHE A 53 -5.39 -1.99 7.19
CA PHE A 53 -4.21 -2.81 6.92
C PHE A 53 -3.98 -3.81 8.06
N ARG A 54 -4.00 -3.33 9.30
CA ARG A 54 -3.83 -4.16 10.50
C ARG A 54 -4.97 -5.15 10.66
N ASP A 55 -6.22 -4.70 10.56
CA ASP A 55 -7.40 -5.57 10.72
C ASP A 55 -7.37 -6.71 9.70
N LYS A 56 -6.96 -6.43 8.45
CA LYS A 56 -6.77 -7.47 7.44
C LYS A 56 -5.67 -8.45 7.80
N LEU A 57 -4.51 -7.97 8.26
CA LEU A 57 -3.41 -8.84 8.67
C LEU A 57 -3.75 -9.70 9.89
N GLU A 58 -4.49 -9.15 10.86
CA GLU A 58 -4.96 -9.87 12.03
C GLU A 58 -5.89 -11.02 11.65
N VAL A 59 -6.84 -10.77 10.74
CA VAL A 59 -7.71 -11.83 10.20
C VAL A 59 -6.91 -12.91 9.48
N LEU A 60 -5.89 -12.54 8.70
CA LEU A 60 -5.03 -13.51 8.02
C LEU A 60 -4.20 -14.33 9.02
N LYS A 61 -3.67 -13.69 10.07
CA LYS A 61 -2.92 -14.36 11.13
C LYS A 61 -3.79 -15.34 11.91
N ALA A 62 -4.99 -14.94 12.31
CA ALA A 62 -5.93 -15.80 13.02
C ALA A 62 -6.32 -17.03 12.19
N SER A 63 -6.44 -16.87 10.88
CA SER A 63 -6.73 -17.97 9.94
C SER A 63 -5.56 -18.94 9.78
N SER A 64 -4.35 -18.49 10.10
CA SER A 64 -3.10 -19.24 9.96
C SER A 64 -2.48 -19.62 11.31
N GLU A 65 -3.12 -19.27 12.44
CA GLU A 65 -2.53 -19.30 13.78
C GLU A 65 -2.23 -20.73 14.26
N THR A 66 -3.01 -21.72 13.79
CA THR A 66 -2.76 -23.14 14.04
C THR A 66 -1.45 -23.63 13.40
N GLU A 67 -0.98 -22.99 12.34
CA GLU A 67 0.22 -23.37 11.57
C GLU A 67 1.40 -22.40 11.76
N LEU A 68 1.12 -21.13 12.08
CA LEU A 68 2.10 -20.10 12.43
C LEU A 68 2.76 -20.34 13.79
N ALA A 69 2.03 -20.91 14.76
CA ALA A 69 2.57 -21.22 16.08
C ALA A 69 3.65 -22.31 16.07
N SER A 70 3.78 -23.07 14.98
CA SER A 70 4.68 -24.22 14.92
C SER A 70 6.16 -23.87 14.78
N GLU A 71 6.56 -22.71 14.26
CA GLU A 71 7.98 -22.47 13.97
C GLU A 71 8.34 -20.97 13.95
N ASN A 72 8.85 -20.51 15.09
CA ASN A 72 9.73 -19.33 15.19
C ASN A 72 11.16 -19.68 14.70
N SER A 73 11.32 -20.52 13.67
CA SER A 73 12.63 -20.80 13.08
C SER A 73 12.91 -19.76 12.00
N VAL A 74 13.54 -18.67 12.43
CA VAL A 74 14.27 -17.76 11.57
C VAL A 74 15.30 -18.59 10.79
N ASP A 75 15.12 -18.74 9.48
CA ASP A 75 16.16 -19.27 8.60
C ASP A 75 17.36 -18.31 8.60
N PRO A 76 18.55 -18.69 9.12
CA PRO A 76 19.71 -17.80 9.25
C PRO A 76 20.53 -17.66 7.95
N SER A 77 20.09 -18.25 6.84
CA SER A 77 20.88 -18.36 5.62
C SER A 77 20.56 -17.28 4.59
N ALA A 78 21.12 -16.08 4.74
CA ALA A 78 21.80 -15.32 3.67
C ALA A 78 22.12 -13.89 4.13
N ASN A 79 23.21 -13.33 3.61
CA ASN A 79 23.72 -11.96 3.83
C ASN A 79 22.78 -10.83 3.34
N SER A 80 21.47 -10.94 3.57
CA SER A 80 20.48 -9.90 3.33
C SER A 80 20.17 -9.22 4.66
N ILE A 81 20.12 -7.88 4.66
CA ILE A 81 19.45 -7.09 5.69
C ILE A 81 18.19 -7.87 6.11
N SER A 82 18.07 -8.21 7.39
CA SER A 82 16.87 -8.94 7.81
C SER A 82 15.66 -8.10 7.40
N LEU A 83 14.60 -8.71 6.86
CA LEU A 83 13.38 -7.97 6.52
C LEU A 83 12.84 -7.17 7.72
N GLN A 84 13.23 -7.55 8.94
CA GLN A 84 13.00 -6.79 10.15
C GLN A 84 13.82 -5.49 10.20
N GLU A 85 15.13 -5.55 10.00
CA GLU A 85 16.00 -4.38 9.90
C GLU A 85 15.60 -3.47 8.73
N LEU A 86 15.15 -4.05 7.62
CA LEU A 86 14.62 -3.30 6.49
C LEU A 86 13.30 -2.61 6.85
N ALA A 87 12.44 -3.21 7.67
CA ALA A 87 11.20 -2.60 8.11
C ALA A 87 11.44 -1.40 9.05
N ASP A 88 12.54 -1.42 9.81
CA ASP A 88 12.95 -0.29 10.66
C ASP A 88 13.41 0.91 9.81
N VAL A 89 14.10 0.66 8.70
CA VAL A 89 14.60 1.70 7.78
C VAL A 89 13.54 2.16 6.79
N SER A 90 12.78 1.22 6.22
CA SER A 90 11.73 1.45 5.23
C SER A 90 10.68 0.32 5.29
N PRO A 91 9.56 0.54 6.01
CA PRO A 91 8.43 -0.39 6.06
C PRO A 91 7.92 -0.78 4.67
N ARG A 92 7.90 0.18 3.74
CA ARG A 92 7.50 -0.05 2.35
C ARG A 92 8.46 -0.99 1.64
N ALA A 93 9.78 -0.79 1.77
CA ALA A 93 10.76 -1.67 1.15
C ALA A 93 10.65 -3.09 1.69
N ALA A 94 10.43 -3.26 3.00
CA ALA A 94 10.22 -4.58 3.60
C ALA A 94 8.99 -5.29 3.04
N ILE A 95 7.87 -4.59 2.85
CA ILE A 95 6.66 -5.14 2.20
C ILE A 95 6.95 -5.55 0.75
N MET A 96 7.69 -4.73 -0.02
CA MET A 96 8.04 -5.04 -1.40
C MET A 96 8.93 -6.28 -1.50
N GLU A 97 9.96 -6.36 -0.66
CA GLU A 97 10.87 -7.52 -0.63
C GLU A 97 10.15 -8.79 -0.17
N ALA A 98 9.26 -8.70 0.83
CA ALA A 98 8.44 -9.83 1.23
C ALA A 98 7.51 -10.31 0.09
N TRP A 99 6.92 -9.38 -0.66
CA TRP A 99 6.09 -9.72 -1.83
C TRP A 99 6.90 -10.38 -2.95
N ILE A 100 8.14 -9.94 -3.20
CA ILE A 100 9.03 -10.58 -4.18
C ILE A 100 9.28 -12.05 -3.82
N LYS A 101 9.42 -12.38 -2.53
CA LYS A 101 9.55 -13.78 -2.08
C LYS A 101 8.30 -14.60 -2.42
N ILE A 102 7.10 -14.04 -2.21
CA ILE A 102 5.84 -14.69 -2.61
C ILE A 102 5.78 -14.92 -4.12
N GLU A 103 6.16 -13.92 -4.93
CA GLU A 103 6.17 -14.04 -6.40
C GLU A 103 7.10 -15.16 -6.86
N ARG A 104 8.31 -15.27 -6.28
CA ARG A 104 9.25 -16.35 -6.59
C ARG A 104 8.71 -17.72 -6.19
N ALA A 105 8.18 -17.87 -4.98
CA ALA A 105 7.57 -19.13 -4.53
C ALA A 105 6.38 -19.53 -5.42
N THR A 106 5.59 -18.55 -5.85
CA THR A 106 4.48 -18.76 -6.78
C THR A 106 4.98 -19.23 -8.14
N GLU A 107 6.01 -18.58 -8.68
CA GLU A 107 6.62 -18.99 -9.96
C GLU A 107 7.15 -20.42 -9.89
N ASN A 108 7.87 -20.75 -8.82
CA ASN A 108 8.38 -22.11 -8.58
C ASN A 108 7.26 -23.14 -8.55
N TYR A 109 6.17 -22.87 -7.84
CA TYR A 109 4.99 -23.73 -7.78
C TYR A 109 4.34 -23.97 -9.14
N LEU A 110 4.21 -22.90 -9.95
CA LEU A 110 3.65 -23.00 -11.30
C LEU A 110 4.55 -23.85 -12.21
N VAL A 111 5.86 -23.61 -12.16
CA VAL A 111 6.85 -24.34 -12.95
C VAL A 111 6.89 -25.83 -12.55
N SER A 112 6.92 -26.15 -11.26
CA SER A 112 6.91 -27.55 -10.79
C SER A 112 5.63 -28.28 -11.15
N SER A 113 4.52 -27.55 -11.22
CA SER A 113 3.22 -28.06 -11.65
C SER A 113 3.13 -28.28 -13.17
N GLY A 114 4.20 -28.02 -13.93
CA GLY A 114 4.22 -28.16 -15.39
C GLY A 114 3.39 -27.10 -16.13
N LEU A 115 3.04 -26.00 -15.46
CA LEU A 115 2.25 -24.92 -16.04
C LEU A 115 3.17 -23.97 -16.81
N GLU A 116 2.85 -23.75 -18.09
CA GLU A 116 3.59 -22.81 -18.94
C GLU A 116 3.47 -21.36 -18.44
N LYS A 117 4.43 -20.51 -18.83
CA LYS A 117 4.47 -19.06 -18.53
C LYS A 117 3.18 -18.26 -18.85
N LYS A 118 2.24 -18.83 -19.62
CA LYS A 118 0.92 -18.25 -19.86
C LYS A 118 0.11 -18.07 -18.56
N TYR A 119 0.39 -18.89 -17.55
CA TYR A 119 -0.18 -18.72 -16.22
C TYR A 119 0.58 -17.63 -15.46
N SER A 120 0.00 -16.43 -15.45
CA SER A 120 0.55 -15.32 -14.66
C SER A 120 0.45 -15.64 -13.17
N TYR A 121 1.54 -15.43 -12.44
CA TYR A 121 1.56 -15.44 -10.97
C TYR A 121 0.48 -14.50 -10.39
N GLN A 122 0.14 -13.41 -11.09
CA GLN A 122 -0.92 -12.47 -10.71
C GLN A 122 -2.33 -13.09 -10.75
N GLY A 123 -2.48 -14.33 -11.24
CA GLY A 123 -3.73 -14.96 -11.58
C GLY A 123 -3.90 -16.38 -11.03
N LEU A 124 -3.39 -16.70 -9.84
CA LEU A 124 -3.62 -18.01 -9.19
C LEU A 124 -5.10 -18.43 -9.16
N ARG A 125 -6.03 -17.46 -9.02
CA ARG A 125 -7.48 -17.71 -9.12
C ARG A 125 -7.98 -18.20 -10.49
N ARG A 126 -7.18 -18.08 -11.55
CA ARG A 126 -7.54 -18.55 -12.90
C ARG A 126 -7.02 -19.96 -13.18
N LEU A 127 -6.27 -20.55 -12.25
CA LEU A 127 -5.81 -21.93 -12.38
C LEU A 127 -6.99 -22.91 -12.41
N PRO A 128 -6.85 -24.06 -13.11
CA PRO A 128 -7.77 -25.17 -12.95
C PRO A 128 -7.79 -25.65 -11.48
N ASN A 129 -8.91 -26.20 -11.01
CA ASN A 129 -9.09 -26.59 -9.60
C ASN A 129 -8.05 -27.62 -9.13
N SER A 130 -7.57 -28.50 -10.01
CA SER A 130 -6.50 -29.47 -9.70
C SER A 130 -5.21 -28.81 -9.21
N TYR A 131 -4.89 -27.62 -9.73
CA TYR A 131 -3.71 -26.82 -9.35
C TYR A 131 -4.03 -25.77 -8.27
N LYS A 132 -5.29 -25.64 -7.85
CA LYS A 132 -5.67 -24.77 -6.74
C LYS A 132 -5.80 -25.54 -5.44
N ALA A 133 -6.35 -26.75 -5.50
CA ALA A 133 -6.61 -27.58 -4.33
C ALA A 133 -5.42 -27.66 -3.34
N PRO A 134 -4.15 -27.78 -3.79
CA PRO A 134 -3.01 -27.83 -2.86
C PRO A 134 -2.71 -26.51 -2.11
N ILE A 135 -3.24 -25.39 -2.61
CA ILE A 135 -2.96 -24.04 -2.10
C ILE A 135 -4.25 -23.27 -1.77
N GLU A 136 -5.41 -23.91 -1.83
CA GLU A 136 -6.73 -23.25 -1.70
C GLU A 136 -6.83 -22.52 -0.36
N HIS A 137 -6.27 -23.10 0.70
CA HIS A 137 -6.23 -22.53 2.05
C HIS A 137 -5.46 -21.20 2.12
N ILE A 138 -4.45 -21.00 1.28
CA ILE A 138 -3.65 -19.77 1.25
C ILE A 138 -4.05 -18.77 0.17
N LEU A 139 -4.96 -19.12 -0.74
CA LEU A 139 -5.34 -18.23 -1.86
C LEU A 139 -5.92 -16.89 -1.38
N THR A 140 -6.71 -16.92 -0.30
CA THR A 140 -7.25 -15.69 0.30
C THR A 140 -6.12 -14.80 0.85
N ALA A 141 -5.19 -15.39 1.61
CA ALA A 141 -4.05 -14.67 2.15
C ALA A 141 -3.17 -14.06 1.04
N TYR A 142 -2.86 -14.84 0.01
CA TYR A 142 -2.11 -14.38 -1.17
C TYR A 142 -2.74 -13.12 -1.78
N GLN A 143 -4.07 -13.11 -1.94
CA GLN A 143 -4.76 -12.00 -2.59
C GLN A 143 -4.85 -10.76 -1.72
N GLU A 144 -5.14 -10.93 -0.43
CA GLU A 144 -5.15 -9.82 0.50
C GLU A 144 -3.76 -9.20 0.60
N LEU A 145 -2.70 -10.01 0.69
CA LEU A 145 -1.31 -9.51 0.66
C LEU A 145 -0.99 -8.77 -0.64
N ARG A 146 -1.52 -9.20 -1.79
CA ARG A 146 -1.38 -8.48 -3.07
C ARG A 146 -2.03 -7.10 -3.01
N LEU A 147 -3.25 -7.03 -2.48
CA LEU A 147 -3.99 -5.77 -2.34
C LEU A 147 -3.29 -4.83 -1.37
N LEU A 148 -2.81 -5.36 -0.24
CA LEU A 148 -2.05 -4.62 0.76
C LEU A 148 -0.71 -4.10 0.19
N ARG A 149 0.01 -4.91 -0.61
CA ARG A 149 1.22 -4.45 -1.33
C ARG A 149 0.91 -3.30 -2.28
N ASN A 150 -0.20 -3.38 -3.02
CA ASN A 150 -0.60 -2.32 -3.94
C ASN A 150 -0.91 -1.02 -3.17
N LYS A 151 -1.61 -1.11 -2.04
CA LYS A 151 -1.85 0.04 -1.16
C LYS A 151 -0.54 0.62 -0.63
N ALA A 152 0.37 -0.23 -0.15
CA ALA A 152 1.67 0.17 0.35
C ALA A 152 2.56 0.83 -0.72
N ALA A 153 2.42 0.44 -2.00
CA ALA A 153 3.13 1.08 -3.11
C ALA A 153 2.73 2.55 -3.31
N HIS A 154 1.49 2.89 -2.95
CA HIS A 154 0.91 4.22 -3.11
C HIS A 154 0.92 5.05 -1.81
N ALA A 155 1.18 4.43 -0.67
CA ALA A 155 1.37 5.11 0.61
C ALA A 155 2.75 5.81 0.62
N SER A 156 2.82 7.04 1.13
CA SER A 156 4.10 7.73 1.23
C SER A 156 4.96 7.10 2.35
N ASP A 157 6.30 7.21 2.25
CA ASP A 157 7.24 6.53 3.16
C ASP A 157 7.06 6.88 4.65
N PHE A 158 6.33 7.96 4.99
CA PHE A 158 6.06 8.42 6.35
C PHE A 158 4.76 7.88 6.97
N GLU A 159 4.01 7.02 6.27
CA GLU A 159 2.62 6.67 6.61
C GLU A 159 2.42 5.22 7.09
N LEU A 160 3.29 4.28 6.73
CA LEU A 160 3.22 2.87 7.14
C LEU A 160 4.02 2.63 8.43
N LYS A 161 3.41 1.98 9.43
CA LYS A 161 4.15 1.60 10.64
C LYS A 161 5.05 0.40 10.38
N THR A 162 6.24 0.43 10.99
CA THR A 162 7.16 -0.72 11.07
C THR A 162 6.45 -1.98 11.57
N SER A 163 5.61 -1.86 12.61
CA SER A 163 4.84 -3.00 13.13
C SER A 163 4.01 -3.66 12.04
N SER A 164 3.26 -2.88 11.27
CA SER A 164 2.39 -3.37 10.20
C SER A 164 3.19 -4.02 9.07
N ALA A 165 4.38 -3.49 8.75
CA ALA A 165 5.30 -4.14 7.81
C ALA A 165 5.85 -5.47 8.35
N LEU A 166 6.20 -5.56 9.63
CA LEU A 166 6.64 -6.81 10.26
C LEU A 166 5.53 -7.87 10.24
N GLU A 167 4.30 -7.48 10.52
CA GLU A 167 3.15 -8.39 10.44
C GLU A 167 2.92 -8.87 9.00
N TYR A 168 3.05 -7.98 8.01
CA TYR A 168 2.99 -8.34 6.60
C TYR A 168 4.08 -9.37 6.23
N VAL A 169 5.32 -9.15 6.69
CA VAL A 169 6.45 -10.07 6.49
C VAL A 169 6.14 -11.45 7.09
N GLN A 170 5.57 -11.49 8.30
CA GLN A 170 5.20 -12.76 8.96
C GLN A 170 4.18 -13.56 8.15
N VAL A 171 3.08 -12.93 7.71
CA VAL A 171 2.05 -13.60 6.89
C VAL A 171 2.62 -13.98 5.53
N SER A 172 3.50 -13.16 4.94
CA SER A 172 4.18 -13.47 3.68
C SER A 172 5.04 -14.72 3.79
N ASN A 173 5.82 -14.86 4.86
CA ASN A 173 6.64 -16.05 5.11
C ASN A 173 5.79 -17.31 5.25
N TYR A 174 4.59 -17.22 5.82
CA TYR A 174 3.65 -18.33 5.84
C TYR A 174 3.19 -18.73 4.43
N VAL A 175 2.74 -17.78 3.62
CA VAL A 175 2.31 -18.06 2.24
C VAL A 175 3.45 -18.66 1.40
N VAL A 176 4.68 -18.16 1.54
CA VAL A 176 5.87 -18.72 0.88
C VAL A 176 6.08 -20.17 1.25
N ARG A 177 6.07 -20.51 2.55
CA ARG A 177 6.25 -21.90 3.01
C ARG A 177 5.18 -22.83 2.47
N GLU A 178 3.92 -22.40 2.45
CA GLU A 178 2.82 -23.22 1.94
C GLU A 178 2.92 -23.44 0.42
N LEU A 179 3.35 -22.44 -0.35
CA LEU A 179 3.65 -22.60 -1.78
C LEU A 179 4.81 -23.56 -2.02
N GLU A 180 5.87 -23.47 -1.21
CA GLU A 180 7.03 -24.36 -1.29
C GLU A 180 6.65 -25.80 -0.91
N LYS A 181 5.83 -26.03 0.12
CA LYS A 181 5.32 -27.37 0.47
C LYS A 181 4.51 -28.00 -0.66
N ALA A 182 3.77 -27.19 -1.42
CA ALA A 182 2.99 -27.62 -2.57
C ALA A 182 3.85 -27.85 -3.84
N THR A 183 5.09 -27.36 -3.84
CA THR A 183 6.10 -27.58 -4.89
C THR A 183 6.80 -28.92 -4.60
N LYS A 184 6.23 -30.04 -5.08
CA LYS A 184 6.85 -31.38 -4.98
C LYS A 184 6.92 -32.06 -6.35
#